data_AF-A0A370NT73-F1
#
_entry.id   AF-A0A370NT73-F1
#
_cell.length_a   1.000
_cell.length_b   1.000
_cell.length_c   1.000
_cell.angle_alpha   90.00
_cell.angle_beta   90.00
_cell.angle_gamma   90.00
#
_symmetry.space_group_name_H-M   'P 1'
#
loop_
_entity.id
_entity.type
_entity.pdbx_description
1 polymer ?
#
loop_
_entity_poly.entity_id
_entity_poly.type
_entity_poly.pdbx_seq_one_letter_code
_entity_poly.pdbx_strand_id
1 'polypeptide(L)'
;MQMTLTEPGDIGAFVRAARKAQGLRQDDAAGAIGVSENFMVRVENGAEGIQWGKLFQVLEGLGLRVVVDLPEAAAPLVEAERSKLSQRQARSRNRRAAAAGGGQHG
;
A
#
# COMPACT_ATOMS: atom_id res chain seq x y z
N MET A 1 6.57 17.70 8.50
CA MET A 1 6.19 18.48 7.31
C MET A 1 5.13 17.69 6.53
N GLN A 2 4.12 18.35 5.98
CA GLN A 2 3.12 17.73 5.09
C GLN A 2 3.41 18.17 3.65
N MET A 3 3.34 17.23 2.71
CA MET A 3 3.48 17.48 1.28
C MET A 3 2.29 16.84 0.57
N THR A 4 1.78 17.51 -0.46
CA THR A 4 0.63 17.04 -1.25
C THR A 4 1.12 16.29 -2.48
N LEU A 5 0.49 15.15 -2.79
CA LEU A 5 0.67 14.44 -4.05
C LEU A 5 -0.26 15.08 -5.08
N THR A 6 0.28 15.62 -6.16
CA THR A 6 -0.49 16.16 -7.29
C THR A 6 -0.60 15.17 -8.44
N GLU A 7 0.42 14.31 -8.59
CA GLU A 7 0.46 13.25 -9.59
C GLU A 7 0.99 11.95 -8.96
N PRO A 8 0.68 10.76 -9.51
CA PRO A 8 1.13 9.48 -8.95
C PRO A 8 2.65 9.38 -8.78
N GLY A 9 3.42 10.02 -9.66
CA GLY A 9 4.89 9.99 -9.64
C GLY A 9 5.50 10.71 -8.44
N ASP A 10 4.79 11.66 -7.81
CA ASP A 10 5.29 12.48 -6.70
C ASP A 10 5.70 11.63 -5.48
N ILE A 11 5.05 10.47 -5.31
CA ILE A 11 5.37 9.55 -4.21
C ILE A 11 6.83 9.08 -4.27
N GLY A 12 7.38 8.93 -5.47
CA GLY A 12 8.76 8.48 -5.67
C GLY A 12 9.77 9.47 -5.13
N ALA A 13 9.51 10.77 -5.31
CA ALA A 13 10.35 11.82 -4.77
C ALA A 13 10.35 11.81 -3.23
N PHE A 14 9.19 11.58 -2.61
CA PHE A 14 9.06 11.53 -1.14
C PHE A 14 9.79 10.32 -0.55
N VAL A 15 9.62 9.14 -1.17
CA VAL A 15 10.35 7.91 -0.80
C VAL A 15 11.86 8.13 -0.91
N ARG A 16 12.33 8.68 -2.04
CA ARG A 16 13.75 8.95 -2.28
C ARG A 16 14.33 9.93 -1.26
N ALA A 17 13.60 11.00 -0.95
CA ALA A 17 14.00 11.99 0.04
C ALA A 17 14.10 11.38 1.45
N ALA A 18 13.09 10.61 1.87
CA ALA A 18 13.08 9.94 3.16
C ALA A 18 14.24 8.96 3.31
N ARG A 19 14.49 8.13 2.29
CA ARG A 19 15.64 7.20 2.29
C ARG A 19 16.97 7.96 2.40
N LYS A 20 17.16 9.01 1.58
CA LYS A 20 18.39 9.81 1.59
C LYS A 20 18.62 10.52 2.93
N ALA A 21 17.57 11.02 3.57
CA ALA A 21 17.66 11.63 4.89
C ALA A 21 18.13 10.65 5.98
N GLN A 22 17.89 9.34 5.78
CA GLN A 22 18.38 8.28 6.65
C GLN A 22 19.78 7.75 6.26
N GLY A 23 20.38 8.26 5.18
CA GLY A 23 21.71 7.83 4.71
C GLY A 23 21.74 6.42 4.10
N LEU A 24 20.58 5.83 3.79
CA LEU A 24 20.49 4.46 3.29
C LEU A 24 20.72 4.39 1.77
N ARG A 25 21.42 3.35 1.29
CA ARG A 25 21.45 3.00 -0.13
C ARG A 25 20.14 2.28 -0.53
N GLN A 26 19.87 2.18 -1.84
CA GLN A 26 18.61 1.59 -2.33
C GLN A 26 18.53 0.09 -2.03
N ASP A 27 19.62 -0.64 -2.22
CA ASP A 27 19.76 -2.07 -1.89
C ASP A 27 19.62 -2.33 -0.40
N ASP A 28 20.27 -1.51 0.44
CA ASP A 28 20.17 -1.61 1.91
C ASP A 28 18.73 -1.40 2.38
N ALA A 29 18.06 -0.34 1.90
CA ALA A 29 16.68 -0.06 2.26
C ALA A 29 15.72 -1.14 1.74
N ALA A 30 15.91 -1.61 0.50
CA ALA A 30 15.09 -2.67 -0.08
C ALA A 30 15.20 -3.98 0.70
N GLY A 31 16.43 -4.38 1.05
CA GLY A 31 16.70 -5.57 1.85
C GLY A 31 16.07 -5.50 3.24
N ALA A 32 16.24 -4.37 3.95
CA ALA A 32 15.68 -4.17 5.29
C ALA A 32 14.15 -4.19 5.29
N ILE A 33 13.51 -3.63 4.26
CA ILE A 33 12.05 -3.55 4.14
C ILE A 33 11.44 -4.87 3.67
N GLY A 34 12.21 -5.71 2.97
CA GLY A 34 11.71 -6.96 2.37
C GLY A 34 11.08 -6.77 0.99
N VAL A 35 11.63 -5.87 0.18
CA VAL A 35 11.28 -5.67 -1.23
C VAL A 35 12.52 -5.86 -2.12
N SER A 36 12.34 -6.05 -3.43
CA SER A 36 13.49 -6.11 -4.35
C SER A 36 14.06 -4.72 -4.62
N GLU A 37 15.37 -4.63 -4.88
CA GLU A 37 16.02 -3.38 -5.29
C GLU A 37 15.35 -2.79 -6.54
N ASN A 38 15.06 -3.62 -7.55
CA ASN A 38 14.31 -3.18 -8.74
C ASN A 38 12.94 -2.59 -8.39
N PHE A 39 12.26 -3.12 -7.37
CA PHE A 39 11.00 -2.53 -6.91
C PHE A 39 11.24 -1.15 -6.28
N MET A 40 12.24 -1.02 -5.40
CA MET A 40 12.63 0.26 -4.80
C MET A 40 12.97 1.31 -5.87
N VAL A 41 13.76 0.96 -6.89
CA VAL A 41 14.11 1.85 -8.01
C VAL A 41 12.86 2.33 -8.75
N ARG A 42 11.92 1.43 -9.08
CA ARG A 42 10.68 1.83 -9.76
C ARG A 42 9.81 2.74 -8.91
N VAL A 43 9.72 2.49 -7.60
CA VAL A 43 9.00 3.37 -6.67
C VAL A 43 9.63 4.75 -6.67
N GLU A 44 10.94 4.87 -6.48
CA GLU A 44 11.63 6.16 -6.43
C GLU A 44 11.61 6.93 -7.75
N ASN A 45 11.41 6.25 -8.87
CA ASN A 45 11.25 6.86 -10.19
C ASN A 45 9.78 7.16 -10.53
N GLY A 46 8.83 6.91 -9.61
CA GLY A 46 7.42 7.25 -9.81
C GLY A 46 6.72 6.42 -10.88
N ALA A 47 7.09 5.14 -11.03
CA ALA A 47 6.49 4.29 -12.06
C ALA A 47 4.96 4.23 -11.95
N GLU A 48 4.26 4.27 -13.09
CA GLU A 48 2.79 4.32 -13.15
C GLU A 48 2.10 3.09 -12.51
N GLY A 49 2.73 1.92 -12.62
CA GLY A 49 2.22 0.65 -12.12
C GLY A 49 3.00 0.11 -10.94
N ILE A 50 2.61 0.47 -9.72
CA ILE A 50 3.16 -0.08 -8.48
C ILE A 50 2.10 -0.87 -7.73
N GLN A 51 2.47 -2.04 -7.20
CA GLN A 51 1.59 -2.79 -6.30
C GLN A 51 1.45 -2.03 -4.97
N TRP A 52 0.23 -1.54 -4.71
CA TRP A 52 -0.11 -0.77 -3.50
C TRP A 52 0.35 -1.43 -2.19
N GLY A 53 0.16 -2.74 -2.03
CA GLY A 53 0.60 -3.43 -0.81
C GLY A 53 2.10 -3.30 -0.55
N LYS A 54 2.94 -3.45 -1.59
CA LYS A 54 4.39 -3.28 -1.46
C LYS A 54 4.80 -1.81 -1.32
N LEU A 55 4.06 -0.89 -1.94
CA LEU A 55 4.27 0.54 -1.74
C LEU A 55 4.05 0.90 -0.27
N PHE A 56 2.95 0.47 0.35
CA PHE A 56 2.66 0.73 1.76
C PHE A 56 3.72 0.11 2.68
N GLN A 57 4.23 -1.08 2.35
CA GLN A 57 5.37 -1.68 3.04
C GLN A 57 6.63 -0.79 2.99
N VAL A 58 6.94 -0.21 1.82
CA VAL A 58 8.06 0.74 1.67
C VAL A 58 7.83 2.03 2.46
N LEU A 59 6.63 2.59 2.39
CA LEU A 59 6.29 3.82 3.12
C LEU A 59 6.43 3.60 4.63
N GLU A 60 5.86 2.51 5.16
CA GLU A 60 5.98 2.14 6.57
C GLU A 60 7.46 1.93 6.97
N GLY A 61 8.21 1.18 6.17
CA GLY A 61 9.63 0.91 6.43
C GLY A 61 10.52 2.16 6.45
N LEU A 62 10.13 3.23 5.75
CA LEU A 62 10.82 4.52 5.75
C LEU A 62 10.20 5.54 6.71
N GLY A 63 9.17 5.16 7.48
CA GLY A 63 8.49 6.05 8.43
C GLY A 63 7.58 7.11 7.77
N LEU A 64 7.19 6.90 6.51
CA LEU A 64 6.26 7.75 5.78
C LEU A 64 4.81 7.38 6.12
N ARG A 65 3.95 8.38 6.27
CA ARG A 65 2.52 8.21 6.54
C ARG A 65 1.69 8.78 5.42
N VAL A 66 0.64 8.06 5.03
CA VAL A 66 -0.38 8.55 4.08
C VAL A 66 -1.56 9.05 4.88
N VAL A 67 -1.88 10.34 4.71
CA VAL A 67 -3.07 10.97 5.28
C VAL A 67 -3.95 11.39 4.11
N VAL A 68 -5.23 11.06 4.18
CA VAL A 68 -6.22 11.42 3.16
C VAL A 68 -7.12 12.49 3.75
N ASP A 69 -7.14 13.65 3.10
CA ASP A 69 -8.10 14.69 3.40
C ASP A 69 -9.44 14.35 2.71
N LEU A 70 -10.52 14.38 3.49
CA LEU A 70 -11.85 13.96 3.08
C LEU A 70 -12.82 15.13 3.28
N PRO A 71 -13.73 15.39 2.32
CA PRO A 71 -14.81 16.34 2.55
C PRO A 71 -15.62 15.96 3.79
N GLU A 72 -15.99 16.95 4.61
CA GLU A 72 -16.73 16.72 5.87
C GLU A 72 -18.03 15.95 5.64
N ALA A 73 -18.73 16.24 4.54
CA ALA A 73 -19.95 15.53 4.14
C ALA A 73 -19.73 14.02 3.87
N ALA A 74 -18.50 13.60 3.54
CA ALA A 74 -18.15 12.21 3.30
C ALA A 74 -17.76 11.45 4.58
N ALA A 75 -17.35 12.15 5.65
CA ALA A 75 -16.93 11.53 6.91
C ALA A 75 -17.93 10.50 7.48
N PRO A 76 -19.24 10.79 7.59
CA PRO A 76 -20.20 9.80 8.13
C PRO A 76 -20.37 8.57 7.23
N LEU A 77 -20.00 8.64 5.94
CA LEU A 77 -20.13 7.52 5.00
C LEU A 77 -18.98 6.52 5.12
N VAL A 78 -17.82 6.93 5.64
CA VAL A 78 -16.61 6.09 5.68
C VAL A 78 -16.86 4.80 6.46
N GLU A 79 -17.48 4.88 7.62
CA GLU A 79 -17.71 3.71 8.47
C GLU A 79 -18.72 2.73 7.84
N ALA A 80 -19.76 3.28 7.19
CA ALA A 80 -20.73 2.48 6.45
C ALA A 80 -20.06 1.72 5.29
N GLU A 81 -19.17 2.37 4.53
CA GLU A 81 -18.43 1.71 3.44
C GLU A 81 -17.43 0.68 3.94
N ARG A 82 -16.70 0.95 5.04
CA ARG A 82 -15.79 -0.02 5.68
C ARG A 82 -16.54 -1.28 6.12
N SER A 83 -17.69 -1.12 6.75
CA SER A 83 -18.56 -2.22 7.19
C SER A 83 -19.08 -3.06 6.01
N LYS A 84 -19.50 -2.43 4.91
CA LYS A 84 -19.94 -3.16 3.70
C LYS A 84 -18.79 -3.96 3.08
N LEU A 85 -17.60 -3.38 2.99
CA LEU A 85 -16.42 -4.04 2.42
C LEU A 85 -16.01 -5.26 3.24
N SER A 86 -15.95 -5.14 4.56
CA SER A 86 -15.59 -6.26 5.45
C SER A 86 -16.57 -7.44 5.32
N GLN A 87 -17.87 -7.14 5.25
CA GLN A 87 -18.92 -8.15 5.02
C GLN A 87 -18.76 -8.84 3.66
N ARG A 88 -18.48 -8.09 2.58
CA ARG A 88 -18.23 -8.64 1.25
C ARG A 88 -17.02 -9.57 1.25
N GLN A 89 -15.94 -9.17 1.91
CA GLN A 89 -14.72 -9.98 2.03
C GLN A 89 -14.95 -11.25 2.85
N ALA A 90 -15.71 -11.18 3.95
CA ALA A 90 -16.09 -12.35 4.74
C ALA A 90 -16.91 -13.36 3.91
N ARG A 91 -17.91 -12.86 3.16
CA ARG A 91 -18.72 -13.71 2.26
C ARG A 91 -17.88 -14.36 1.16
N SER A 92 -16.97 -13.61 0.54
CA SER A 92 -16.08 -14.14 -0.50
C SER A 92 -15.17 -15.24 0.05
N ARG A 93 -14.58 -15.04 1.23
CA ARG A 93 -13.75 -16.05 1.92
C ARG A 93 -14.55 -17.32 2.23
N ASN A 94 -15.75 -17.20 2.78
CA ASN A 94 -16.60 -18.36 3.08
C ASN A 94 -16.98 -19.15 1.82
N ARG A 95 -17.29 -18.47 0.71
CA ARG A 95 -17.57 -19.15 -0.58
C ARG A 95 -16.37 -19.93 -1.10
N ARG A 96 -15.16 -19.35 -1.03
CA ARG A 96 -13.93 -20.04 -1.45
C ARG A 96 -13.63 -21.26 -0.57
N ALA A 97 -13.82 -21.14 0.76
CA ALA A 97 -13.62 -22.25 1.69
C ALA A 97 -14.60 -23.40 1.42
N ALA A 98 -15.88 -23.10 1.16
CA ALA A 98 -16.88 -24.11 0.81
C ALA A 98 -16.57 -24.81 -0.52
N ALA A 99 -16.05 -24.09 -1.53
CA ALA A 99 -15.67 -24.67 -2.82
C ALA A 99 -14.42 -25.57 -2.72
N ALA A 100 -13.48 -25.26 -1.82
CA ALA A 100 -12.26 -26.05 -1.62
C ALA A 100 -12.51 -27.35 -0.82
N GLY A 101 -13.55 -27.39 0.02
CA GLY A 101 -13.89 -28.56 0.85
C GLY A 101 -14.72 -29.65 0.16
N GLY A 102 -15.32 -29.36 -1.00
CA GLY A 102 -16.21 -30.29 -1.72
C GLY A 102 -15.52 -31.27 -2.68
N GLY A 103 -14.18 -31.24 -2.79
CA GLY A 103 -13.41 -32.01 -3.78
C GLY A 103 -12.77 -33.31 -3.27
N GLN A 104 -12.99 -33.69 -2.00
CA GLN A 104 -12.46 -34.94 -1.43
C GLN A 104 -13.62 -35.89 -1.17
N HIS A 105 -14.17 -36.53 -2.19
CA HIS A 105 -14.90 -37.81 -2.16
C HIS A 105 -15.21 -38.17 -3.62
N GLY A 106 -14.27 -38.91 -4.24
CA GLY A 106 -14.36 -39.46 -5.59
C GLY A 106 -13.35 -40.58 -5.71
#